data_AF-A0A4Z2DP21-F1
#
_entry.id   AF-A0A4Z2DP21-F1
#
_cell.length_a   1.000
_cell.length_b   1.000
_cell.length_c   1.000
_cell.angle_alpha   90.00
_cell.angle_beta   90.00
_cell.angle_gamma   90.00
#
_symmetry.space_group_name_H-M   'P 1'
#
loop_
_entity.id
_entity.type
_entity.pdbx_description
1 polymer ?
#
loop_
_entity_poly.entity_id
_entity_poly.type
_entity_poly.pdbx_seq_one_letter_code
_entity_poly.pdbx_strand_id
1 'polypeptide(L)' 'CPLSPFLFNFVIDMPLDITLSSSDFSGVDFLPGASLTDLEYADDIVLFGEDADKMQSLLTTLSNNASMFGMRFSPSKCK' A
#
# COMPACT_ATOMS: atom_id res chain seq x y z
N CYS A 1 -1.32 -4.76 24.85
CA CYS A 1 -0.37 -3.64 24.94
C CYS A 1 -1.00 -2.43 24.22
N PRO A 2 -1.45 -1.38 24.92
CA PRO A 2 -2.33 -0.35 24.36
C PRO A 2 -1.69 0.49 23.23
N LEU A 3 -0.35 0.58 23.20
CA LEU A 3 0.39 1.34 22.18
C LEU A 3 0.65 0.56 20.88
N SER A 4 0.48 -0.77 20.89
CA SER A 4 0.84 -1.62 19.76
C SER A 4 0.08 -1.28 18.47
N PRO A 5 -1.24 -1.04 18.48
CA PRO A 5 -1.96 -0.72 17.24
C PRO A 5 -1.53 0.62 16.64
N PHE A 6 -1.24 1.60 17.48
CA PHE A 6 -0.77 2.91 17.04
C PHE A 6 0.60 2.82 16.36
N LEU A 7 1.54 2.10 16.98
CA LEU A 7 2.87 1.90 16.41
C LEU A 7 2.82 1.05 15.14
N PHE A 8 1.90 0.08 15.07
CA PHE A 8 1.71 -0.75 13.89
C PHE A 8 1.28 0.08 12.69
N ASN A 9 0.22 0.90 12.83
CA ASN A 9 -0.23 1.79 11.74
C ASN A 9 0.90 2.74 11.31
N PHE A 10 1.60 3.36 12.26
CA PHE A 10 2.71 4.27 11.95
C PHE A 10 3.81 3.61 11.09
N VAL A 11 4.11 2.33 11.31
CA VAL A 11 5.14 1.61 10.55
C VAL A 11 4.62 1.17 9.17
N ILE A 12 3.33 0.91 9.02
CA ILE A 12 2.70 0.52 7.75
C ILE A 12 2.54 1.72 6.80
N ASP A 13 2.20 2.88 7.33
CA ASP A 13 2.00 4.11 6.54
C ASP A 13 3.28 4.50 5.78
N MET A 14 4.46 4.33 6.41
CA MET A 14 5.77 4.73 5.85
C MET A 14 6.12 4.07 4.50
N PRO A 15 6.18 2.73 4.36
CA PRO A 15 6.47 2.09 3.08
C PRO A 15 5.39 2.33 2.03
N LEU A 16 4.13 2.50 2.43
CA LEU A 16 3.05 2.83 1.50
C LEU A 16 3.26 4.22 0.90
N ASP A 17 3.49 5.22 1.74
CA ASP A 17 3.73 6.61 1.34
C ASP A 17 4.97 6.74 0.44
N ILE A 18 6.07 6.06 0.79
CA ILE A 18 7.28 6.01 -0.05
C ILE A 18 6.96 5.41 -1.43
N THR A 19 6.18 4.33 -1.46
CA THR A 19 5.83 3.64 -2.70
C THR A 19 4.98 4.52 -3.60
N LEU A 20 3.90 5.09 -3.07
CA LEU A 20 2.97 5.94 -3.81
C LEU A 20 3.64 7.24 -4.28
N SER A 21 4.42 7.89 -3.42
CA SER A 21 5.17 9.11 -3.75
C SER A 21 6.22 8.90 -4.84
N SER A 22 6.76 7.69 -4.98
CA SER A 22 7.76 7.34 -6.01
C SER A 22 7.15 6.90 -7.34
N SER A 23 5.82 6.69 -7.38
CA SER A 23 5.13 6.09 -8.52
C SER A 23 4.34 7.14 -9.31
N ASP A 24 4.36 7.06 -10.64
CA ASP A 24 3.45 7.83 -11.52
C ASP A 24 2.04 7.20 -11.57
N PHE A 25 1.60 6.59 -10.47
CA PHE A 25 0.40 5.78 -10.43
C PHE A 25 -0.83 6.66 -10.18
N SER A 26 -1.69 6.79 -11.19
CA SER A 26 -3.02 7.37 -11.01
C SER A 26 -3.94 6.29 -10.45
N GLY A 27 -4.46 6.51 -9.24
CA GLY A 27 -5.52 5.69 -8.66
C GLY A 27 -6.81 5.71 -9.51
N VAL A 28 -7.88 5.12 -9.00
CA VAL A 28 -9.18 5.06 -9.71
C VAL A 28 -10.04 6.29 -9.38
N ASP A 29 -10.82 6.76 -10.35
CA ASP A 29 -11.78 7.84 -10.12
C ASP A 29 -12.84 7.41 -9.10
N PHE A 30 -12.86 8.05 -7.94
CA PHE A 30 -13.84 7.78 -6.89
C PHE A 30 -14.92 8.86 -6.85
N LEU A 31 -14.52 10.14 -6.99
CA LEU A 31 -15.40 11.30 -7.09
C LEU A 31 -14.87 12.27 -8.14
N PRO A 32 -15.68 13.21 -8.65
CA PRO A 32 -15.20 14.22 -9.59
C PRO A 32 -14.00 15.00 -9.03
N GLY A 33 -12.82 14.78 -9.61
CA GLY A 33 -11.57 15.41 -9.18
C GLY A 33 -10.86 14.76 -7.98
N ALA A 34 -11.31 13.59 -7.53
CA ALA A 34 -10.63 12.82 -6.49
C ALA A 34 -10.43 11.35 -6.93
N SER A 35 -9.16 10.96 -7.02
CA SER A 35 -8.75 9.58 -7.24
C SER A 35 -8.50 8.87 -5.91
N LEU A 36 -8.81 7.57 -5.87
CA LEU A 36 -8.53 6.69 -4.75
C LEU A 36 -7.41 5.74 -5.15
N THR A 37 -6.31 5.75 -4.42
CA THR A 37 -5.13 4.90 -4.67
C THR A 37 -5.10 3.67 -3.78
N ASP A 38 -5.62 3.78 -2.56
CA ASP A 38 -5.49 2.76 -1.53
C ASP A 38 -6.60 2.84 -0.47
N LEU A 39 -6.73 1.76 0.30
CA LEU A 39 -7.54 1.67 1.51
C LEU A 39 -6.85 0.75 2.51
N GLU A 40 -6.75 1.20 3.75
CA GLU A 40 -6.03 0.50 4.81
C GLU A 40 -6.95 0.13 5.98
N TYR A 41 -6.79 -1.08 6.48
CA TYR A 41 -7.40 -1.53 7.72
C TYR A 41 -6.48 -2.51 8.45
N ALA A 42 -5.83 -2.04 9.53
CA ALA A 42 -4.83 -2.81 10.25
C ALA A 42 -3.77 -3.36 9.26
N ASP A 43 -3.56 -4.69 9.20
CA ASP A 43 -2.58 -5.32 8.31
C ASP A 43 -3.05 -5.51 6.86
N ASP A 44 -4.33 -5.24 6.58
CA ASP A 44 -4.92 -5.38 5.26
C ASP A 44 -4.82 -4.06 4.48
N ILE A 45 -4.21 -4.13 3.30
CA ILE A 45 -4.03 -3.01 2.37
C ILE A 45 -4.68 -3.40 1.05
N VAL A 46 -5.53 -2.52 0.52
CA VAL A 46 -6.12 -2.64 -0.82
C VAL A 46 -5.58 -1.51 -1.68
N LEU A 47 -5.04 -1.83 -2.86
CA LEU A 47 -4.58 -0.84 -3.84
C LEU A 47 -5.54 -0.80 -5.02
N PHE A 48 -5.77 0.39 -5.57
CA PHE A 48 -6.68 0.62 -6.69
C PHE A 48 -5.94 1.21 -7.88
N GLY A 49 -6.04 0.57 -9.04
CA GLY A 49 -5.54 1.12 -10.30
C GLY A 49 -6.24 0.53 -11.51
N GLU A 50 -6.07 1.20 -12.64
CA GLU A 50 -6.69 0.78 -13.91
C GLU A 50 -5.84 -0.22 -14.70
N ASP A 51 -4.53 -0.22 -14.46
CA ASP A 51 -3.53 -1.00 -15.21
C ASP A 51 -2.94 -2.11 -14.34
N ALA A 52 -3.25 -3.36 -14.69
CA ALA A 52 -2.82 -4.54 -13.94
C ALA A 52 -1.29 -4.71 -13.90
N ASP A 53 -0.57 -4.36 -14.97
CA ASP A 53 0.89 -4.48 -15.03
C ASP A 53 1.54 -3.43 -14.11
N LYS A 54 1.01 -2.20 -14.11
CA LYS A 54 1.44 -1.15 -13.18
C LYS A 54 1.11 -1.52 -11.74
N MET A 55 -0.06 -2.10 -11.47
CA MET A 55 -0.42 -2.57 -10.13
C MET A 55 0.53 -3.66 -9.64
N GLN A 56 0.90 -4.61 -10.50
CA GLN A 56 1.84 -5.67 -10.13
C GLN A 56 3.24 -5.11 -9.85
N SER A 57 3.68 -4.10 -10.60
CA SER A 57 4.92 -3.37 -10.34
C SER A 57 4.86 -2.61 -9.01
N LEU A 58 3.75 -1.93 -8.73
CA LEU A 58 3.51 -1.20 -7.48
C LEU A 58 3.54 -2.13 -6.27
N LEU A 59 2.87 -3.29 -6.34
CA LEU A 59 2.89 -4.31 -5.29
C LEU A 59 4.31 -4.86 -5.05
N THR A 60 5.09 -5.05 -6.11
CA THR A 60 6.48 -5.51 -5.99
C THR A 60 7.34 -4.47 -5.28
N THR A 61 7.21 -3.19 -5.67
CA THR A 61 7.89 -2.07 -5.02
C THR A 61 7.49 -1.93 -3.56
N LEU A 62 6.18 -2.00 -3.26
CA LEU A 62 5.66 -1.96 -1.90
C LEU A 62 6.22 -3.10 -1.05
N SER A 63 6.26 -4.33 -1.59
CA SER A 63 6.85 -5.48 -0.89
C SER A 63 8.34 -5.29 -0.61
N ASN A 64 9.09 -4.71 -1.56
CA ASN A 64 10.51 -4.42 -1.37
C ASN A 64 10.72 -3.35 -0.30
N ASN A 65 9.94 -2.27 -0.34
CA ASN A 65 9.98 -1.19 0.65
C ASN A 65 9.60 -1.72 2.04
N ALA A 66 8.51 -2.47 2.16
CA ALA A 66 8.08 -3.11 3.40
C ALA A 66 9.17 -4.02 3.99
N SER A 67 9.94 -4.73 3.15
CA SER A 67 11.05 -5.57 3.61
C SER A 67 12.17 -4.78 4.28
N MET A 68 12.40 -3.52 3.89
CA MET A 68 13.37 -2.62 4.54
C MET A 68 12.94 -2.24 5.96
N PHE A 69 11.64 -2.29 6.25
CA PHE A 69 11.06 -2.08 7.58
C PHE A 69 10.87 -3.38 8.37
N GLY A 70 11.38 -4.51 7.86
CA GLY A 70 11.25 -5.82 8.52
C GLY A 70 9.87 -6.46 8.37
N MET A 71 9.05 -5.98 7.44
CA MET A 71 7.72 -6.50 7.16
C MET A 71 7.72 -7.38 5.92
N ARG A 72 6.73 -8.28 5.82
CA ARG A 72 6.56 -9.16 4.67
C ARG A 72 5.10 -9.49 4.45
N PHE A 73 4.62 -9.24 3.25
CA PHE A 73 3.28 -9.66 2.83
C PHE A 73 3.21 -11.18 2.67
N SER A 74 2.07 -11.77 3.03
CA SER A 74 1.81 -13.19 2.83
C SER A 74 1.37 -13.43 1.39
N PRO A 75 2.17 -14.13 0.55
CA PRO A 75 1.81 -14.33 -0.86
C PRO A 75 0.50 -15.09 -1.04
N SER A 76 0.12 -15.93 -0.08
CA SER A 76 -1.16 -16.67 -0.12
C SER A 76 -2.39 -15.80 0.17
N LYS A 77 -2.19 -14.58 0.69
CA LYS A 77 -3.27 -13.62 0.98
C LYS A 77 -3.33 -12.49 -0.06
N CYS A 78 -2.22 -12.20 -0.74
CA CYS A 78 -2.18 -11.24 -1.84
C CYS A 78 -2.79 -11.84 -3.10
N LYS A 79 -3.56 -11.05 -3.85
CA LYS A 79 -4.21 -11.44 -5.10
C LYS A 79 -3.74 -10.57 -6.24
#